data_AF-A0A6C0Q8X9-F1
#
_entry.id   AF-A0A6C0Q8X9-F1
#
_cell.length_a   1.000
_cell.length_b   1.000
_cell.length_c   1.000
_cell.angle_alpha   90.00
_cell.angle_beta   90.00
_cell.angle_gamma   90.00
#
_symmetry.space_group_name_H-M   'P 1'
#
loop_
_entity.id
_entity.type
_entity.pdbx_description
1 polymer ?
#
loop_
_entity_poly.entity_id
_entity_poly.type
_entity_poly.pdbx_seq_one_letter_code
_entity_poly.pdbx_strand_id
1 'polypeptide(L)' 'MNNAADNSLLRVEKGHAGPEELAAITAVLMARAAARSDADAAPAHRGRSTAGWRRLERTPGFRAPHSWQG' A
#
# COMPACT_ATOMS: atom_id res chain seq x y z
N MET A 1 -17.27 26.36 -1.58
CA MET A 1 -18.15 25.47 -2.36
C MET A 1 -17.45 24.13 -2.50
N ASN A 2 -17.88 23.14 -1.72
CA ASN A 2 -17.36 21.78 -1.78
C ASN A 2 -18.22 21.04 -2.82
N ASN A 3 -17.61 20.66 -3.92
CA ASN A 3 -18.28 20.21 -5.14
C ASN A 3 -18.47 18.69 -5.07
N ALA A 4 -19.51 18.13 -5.68
CA ALA A 4 -19.84 16.70 -5.65
C ALA A 4 -18.70 15.75 -6.12
N ALA A 5 -17.61 16.27 -6.69
CA ALA A 5 -16.33 15.58 -6.87
C ALA A 5 -15.68 15.11 -5.54
N ASP A 6 -16.04 15.71 -4.41
CA ASP A 6 -15.64 15.29 -3.05
C ASP A 6 -16.22 13.93 -2.64
N ASN A 7 -17.11 13.33 -3.46
CA ASN A 7 -17.64 11.99 -3.24
C ASN A 7 -16.89 10.90 -4.04
N SER A 8 -15.82 11.25 -4.75
CA SER A 8 -14.91 10.26 -5.34
C SER A 8 -13.94 9.76 -4.27
N LEU A 9 -14.01 8.47 -3.94
CA LEU A 9 -13.10 7.84 -2.98
C LEU A 9 -11.63 7.87 -3.43
N LEU A 10 -11.37 8.12 -4.73
CA LEU A 10 -10.04 8.15 -5.34
C LEU A 10 -9.88 9.43 -6.19
N ARG A 11 -8.69 10.05 -6.11
CA ARG A 11 -8.29 11.19 -6.95
C ARG A 11 -7.15 10.75 -7.87
N VAL A 12 -7.28 11.02 -9.17
CA VAL A 12 -6.26 10.70 -10.17
C VAL A 12 -5.47 11.98 -10.49
N GLU A 13 -4.18 12.00 -10.17
CA GLU A 13 -3.34 13.20 -10.38
C GLU A 13 -2.86 13.36 -11.83
N LYS A 14 -2.70 12.24 -12.55
CA LYS A 14 -2.19 12.19 -13.92
C LYS A 14 -2.84 11.04 -14.67
N GLY A 15 -3.15 11.28 -15.95
CA GLY A 15 -3.78 10.28 -16.81
C GLY A 15 -5.24 10.03 -16.47
N HIS A 16 -5.79 8.92 -16.95
CA HIS A 16 -7.12 8.45 -16.66
C HIS A 16 -7.03 6.97 -16.25
N ALA A 17 -7.79 6.58 -15.23
CA ALA A 17 -7.88 5.18 -14.83
C ALA A 17 -9.09 4.55 -15.51
N GLY A 18 -8.85 3.48 -16.26
CA GLY A 18 -9.90 2.66 -16.84
C GLY A 18 -10.72 1.93 -15.77
N PRO A 19 -11.90 1.41 -16.14
CA PRO A 19 -12.77 0.71 -15.20
C PRO A 19 -12.09 -0.52 -14.58
N GLU A 20 -11.27 -1.25 -15.33
CA GLU A 20 -10.51 -2.41 -14.84
C GLU A 20 -9.47 -2.01 -13.79
N GLU A 21 -8.79 -0.89 -13.98
CA GLU A 21 -7.78 -0.38 -13.04
C GLU A 21 -8.44 0.07 -11.73
N LEU A 22 -9.58 0.78 -11.83
CA LEU A 22 -10.37 1.17 -10.66
C LEU A 22 -10.92 -0.05 -9.90
N ALA A 23 -11.38 -1.08 -10.62
CA ALA A 23 -11.84 -2.33 -10.03
C ALA A 23 -10.69 -3.05 -9.28
N ALA A 24 -9.49 -3.11 -9.88
CA ALA A 24 -8.33 -3.71 -9.26
C ALA A 24 -7.92 -3.00 -7.97
N ILE A 25 -7.86 -1.66 -7.98
CA ILE A 25 -7.55 -0.86 -6.78
C ILE A 25 -8.60 -1.11 -5.69
N THR A 26 -9.89 -1.10 -6.05
CA THR A 26 -10.99 -1.36 -5.12
C THR A 26 -10.89 -2.75 -4.51
N ALA A 27 -10.63 -3.79 -5.32
CA ALA A 27 -10.46 -5.16 -4.86
C ALA A 27 -9.31 -5.30 -3.84
N VAL A 28 -8.17 -4.65 -4.11
CA VAL A 28 -7.03 -4.64 -3.18
C VAL A 28 -7.39 -3.94 -1.87
N LEU A 29 -8.06 -2.78 -1.92
CA LEU A 29 -8.49 -2.06 -0.73
C LEU A 29 -9.45 -2.89 0.13
N MET A 30 -10.43 -3.55 -0.49
CA MET A 30 -11.37 -4.45 0.18
C MET A 30 -10.67 -5.67 0.80
N ALA A 31 -9.75 -6.31 0.07
CA ALA A 31 -8.98 -7.44 0.58
C ALA A 31 -8.13 -7.06 1.80
N ARG A 32 -7.52 -5.87 1.78
CA ARG A 32 -6.76 -5.36 2.94
C ARG A 32 -7.65 -5.00 4.12
N ALA A 33 -8.83 -4.43 3.88
CA ALA A 33 -9.79 -4.15 4.93
C ALA A 33 -10.25 -5.45 5.61
N ALA A 34 -10.61 -6.48 4.83
CA ALA A 34 -10.98 -7.79 5.34
C ALA A 34 -9.85 -8.43 6.16
N ALA A 35 -8.62 -8.46 5.62
CA ALA A 35 -7.47 -9.04 6.32
C ALA A 35 -7.13 -8.32 7.65
N ARG A 36 -7.41 -7.00 7.74
CA ARG A 36 -7.23 -6.24 8.99
C ARG A 36 -8.30 -6.60 10.02
N SER A 37 -9.55 -6.75 9.59
CA SER A 37 -10.64 -7.18 10.48
C SER A 37 -10.35 -8.55 11.11
N ASP A 38 -9.78 -9.48 10.34
CA ASP A 38 -9.38 -10.81 10.85
C ASP A 38 -8.18 -10.73 11.81
N ALA A 39 -7.25 -9.81 11.57
CA ALA A 39 -6.07 -9.61 12.41
C ALA A 39 -6.39 -8.99 13.78
N ASP A 40 -7.43 -8.14 13.89
CA ASP A 40 -7.89 -7.57 15.17
C ASP A 40 -8.51 -8.63 16.11
N ALA A 41 -8.86 -9.82 15.60
CA ALA A 41 -9.33 -10.95 16.40
C ALA A 41 -8.20 -11.79 17.03
N ALA A 42 -6.95 -11.64 16.56
CA ALA A 42 -5.78 -12.33 17.12
C ALA A 42 -5.01 -11.42 18.08
N PRO A 43 -4.41 -11.93 19.17
CA PRO A 43 -3.57 -11.11 20.04
C PRO A 43 -2.44 -10.49 19.21
N ALA A 44 -2.46 -9.16 19.10
CA ALA A 44 -1.56 -8.41 18.26
C ALA A 44 -0.10 -8.68 18.63
N HIS A 45 0.57 -9.55 17.88
CA HIS A 45 2.00 -9.38 17.66
C HIS A 45 2.14 -8.03 16.99
N ARG A 46 2.39 -6.99 17.80
CA ARG A 46 2.63 -5.61 17.37
C ARG A 46 3.83 -5.62 16.43
N GLY A 47 3.57 -5.90 15.15
CA GLY A 47 4.47 -5.65 14.05
C GLY A 47 4.92 -4.20 14.16
N ARG A 48 6.22 -3.99 14.04
CA ARG A 48 6.87 -2.70 14.30
C ARG A 48 6.08 -1.58 13.61
N SER A 49 5.56 -0.65 14.40
CA SER A 49 4.80 0.53 13.94
C SER A 49 5.60 1.43 12.98
N THR A 50 6.91 1.19 12.88
CA THR A 50 7.82 1.89 11.99
C THR A 50 8.12 0.99 10.80
N ALA A 51 7.91 1.51 9.59
CA ALA A 51 8.42 0.88 8.38
C ALA A 51 9.90 0.55 8.59
N GLY A 52 10.28 -0.70 8.31
CA GLY A 52 11.65 -1.19 8.49
C GLY A 52 12.58 -0.62 7.41
N TRP A 53 12.68 0.71 7.33
CA TRP A 53 13.62 1.40 6.47
C TRP A 53 14.98 0.76 6.67
N ARG A 54 15.55 0.26 5.58
CA ARG A 54 16.85 -0.37 5.65
C ARG A 54 17.86 0.68 6.05
N ARG A 55 18.61 0.35 7.10
CA ARG A 55 19.84 1.03 7.46
C ARG A 55 20.86 0.73 6.38
N LEU A 56 21.02 1.67 5.46
CA LEU A 56 21.91 1.52 4.32
C LEU A 56 23.37 1.33 4.80
N GLU A 57 23.70 1.90 5.97
CA GLU A 57 24.96 1.72 6.68
C GLU A 57 25.21 0.27 7.16
N ARG A 58 24.17 -0.57 7.26
CA ARG A 58 24.26 -2.00 7.62
C ARG A 58 24.08 -2.93 6.43
N THR A 59 23.93 -2.38 5.22
CA THR A 59 23.77 -3.13 3.99
C THR A 59 25.13 -3.18 3.28
N PRO A 60 25.55 -4.32 2.71
CA PRO A 60 26.76 -4.38 1.89
C PRO A 60 26.70 -3.31 0.81
N GLY A 61 27.74 -2.47 0.71
CA GLY A 61 27.76 -1.29 -0.17
C GLY A 61 27.66 -1.61 -1.67
N PHE A 62 27.80 -2.89 -2.03
CA PHE A 62 27.60 -3.37 -3.39
C PHE A 62 26.55 -4.49 -3.39
N ARG A 63 25.48 -4.27 -4.17
CA ARG A 63 24.50 -5.28 -4.55
C ARG A 63 24.54 -5.43 -6.06
N ALA A 64 24.38 -6.65 -6.54
CA ALA A 64 24.41 -6.92 -7.97
C ALA A 64 23.28 -6.13 -8.67
N PRO A 65 23.54 -5.47 -9.81
CA PRO A 65 22.55 -4.63 -10.51
C PRO A 65 21.24 -5.34 -10.90
N HIS A 66 21.24 -6.67 -10.90
CA HIS A 66 20.11 -7.51 -11.28
C HIS A 66 19.33 -8.08 -10.07
N SER A 67 19.65 -7.71 -8.84
CA SER A 67 18.88 -8.15 -7.68
C SER A 67 17.65 -7.25 -7.47
N TRP A 68 16.46 -7.80 -7.67
CA TRP A 68 15.19 -7.14 -7.33
C TRP A 68 14.77 -7.33 -5.87
N GLN A 69 15.42 -8.27 -5.17
CA GLN A 69 15.24 -8.45 -3.74
C GLN A 69 16.15 -7.47 -3.02
N GLY A 70 15.55 -6.33 -2.66
CA GLY A 70 16.08 -5.49 -1.61
C GLY A 70 16.09 -6.30 -0.34
#